data_AF-A0A2U1M5E7-F1
#
_entry.id   AF-A0A2U1M5E7-F1
#
_cell.length_a   1.000
_cell.length_b   1.000
_cell.length_c   1.000
_cell.angle_alpha   90.00
_cell.angle_beta   90.00
_cell.angle_gamma   90.00
#
_symmetry.space_group_name_H-M   'P 1'
#
loop_
_entity.id
_entity.type
_entity.pdbx_description
1 polymer ?
#
loop_
_entity_poly.entity_id
_entity_poly.type
_entity_poly.pdbx_seq_one_letter_code
_entity_poly.pdbx_strand_id
1 'polypeptide(L)'
;MAPKFPKCMKIAHQIGDRRIDRVLHEVFCREKKAYMTQEKIYFDIIDEILARVQERHGVISEMRKFVSENVLEEALADLKMAEQDDFAEIGRLIEMAHAASARVGVTRKLCRVLFGCLYLAFYKVYG
;
A
#
# COMPACT_ATOMS: atom_id res chain seq x y z
N MET A 1 32.96 -34.63 -15.88
CA MET A 1 33.66 -33.82 -14.85
C MET A 1 32.78 -33.77 -13.61
N ALA A 2 33.37 -33.88 -12.42
CA ALA A 2 32.59 -33.74 -11.17
C ALA A 2 32.15 -32.27 -11.00
N PRO A 3 30.91 -31.99 -10.59
CA PRO A 3 30.46 -30.61 -10.39
C PRO A 3 31.31 -29.95 -9.31
N LYS A 4 31.75 -28.70 -9.53
CA LYS A 4 32.53 -27.93 -8.54
C LYS A 4 31.79 -27.77 -7.20
N PHE A 5 30.46 -27.89 -7.18
CA PHE A 5 29.63 -27.73 -5.98
C PHE A 5 28.48 -28.77 -5.91
N PRO A 6 28.78 -30.03 -5.53
CA PRO A 6 27.79 -31.11 -5.55
C PRO A 6 26.67 -30.94 -4.51
N LYS A 7 26.91 -30.20 -3.41
CA LYS A 7 25.87 -29.87 -2.41
C LYS A 7 24.85 -28.86 -2.95
N CYS A 8 25.30 -27.82 -3.65
CA CYS A 8 24.40 -26.84 -4.30
C CYS A 8 23.57 -27.49 -5.41
N MET A 9 24.17 -28.42 -6.17
CA MET A 9 23.42 -29.20 -7.18
C MET A 9 22.32 -30.06 -6.56
N LYS A 10 22.58 -30.73 -5.43
CA LYS A 10 21.56 -31.53 -4.72
C LYS A 10 20.40 -30.66 -4.25
N ILE A 11 20.67 -29.46 -3.73
CA ILE A 11 19.63 -28.53 -3.27
C ILE A 11 18.78 -28.02 -4.45
N ALA A 12 19.41 -27.59 -5.55
CA ALA A 12 18.69 -27.15 -6.75
C ALA A 12 17.85 -28.28 -7.38
N HIS A 13 18.38 -29.50 -7.43
CA HIS A 13 17.65 -30.67 -7.91
C HIS A 13 16.51 -31.11 -6.97
N GLN A 14 16.70 -31.06 -5.65
CA GLN A 14 15.68 -31.45 -4.67
C GLN A 14 14.47 -30.51 -4.66
N ILE A 15 14.69 -29.21 -4.85
CA ILE A 15 13.62 -28.23 -4.73
C ILE A 15 12.89 -28.01 -6.09
N GLY A 16 13.55 -28.27 -7.22
CA GLY A 16 12.97 -28.13 -8.55
C GLY A 16 12.83 -26.66 -8.95
N ASP A 17 13.88 -26.11 -9.53
CA ASP A 17 14.10 -24.68 -9.84
C ASP A 17 12.88 -23.98 -10.49
N ARG A 18 12.33 -24.56 -11.57
CA ARG A 18 11.14 -24.02 -12.27
C ARG A 18 9.85 -24.02 -11.44
N ARG A 19 9.78 -24.79 -10.34
CA ARG A 19 8.63 -24.79 -9.41
C ARG A 19 8.79 -23.69 -8.38
N ILE A 20 10.01 -23.45 -7.87
CA ILE A 20 10.32 -22.36 -6.95
C ILE A 20 10.07 -21.01 -7.62
N ASP A 21 10.60 -20.81 -8.83
CA ASP A 21 10.43 -19.56 -9.58
C ASP A 21 8.94 -19.23 -9.77
N ARG A 22 8.13 -20.24 -10.12
CA ARG A 22 6.68 -20.07 -10.28
C ARG A 22 5.97 -19.74 -8.98
N VAL A 23 6.32 -20.41 -7.88
CA VAL A 23 5.72 -20.16 -6.57
C VAL A 23 6.11 -18.77 -6.07
N LEU A 24 7.38 -18.38 -6.14
CA LEU A 24 7.86 -17.07 -5.74
C LEU A 24 7.23 -15.96 -6.59
N HIS A 25 7.16 -16.16 -7.91
CA HIS A 25 6.48 -15.23 -8.81
C HIS A 25 5.02 -15.02 -8.39
N GLU A 26 4.28 -16.10 -8.19
CA GLU A 26 2.86 -16.04 -7.82
C GLU A 26 2.65 -15.34 -6.47
N VAL A 27 3.47 -15.65 -5.46
CA VAL A 27 3.41 -15.00 -4.13
C VAL A 27 3.67 -13.50 -4.25
N PHE A 28 4.78 -13.09 -4.88
CA PHE A 28 5.10 -11.66 -4.99
C PHE A 28 4.13 -10.90 -5.91
N CYS A 29 3.58 -11.55 -6.94
CA CYS A 29 2.53 -10.97 -7.76
C CYS A 29 1.25 -10.71 -6.94
N ARG A 30 0.84 -11.67 -6.11
CA ARG A 30 -0.33 -11.52 -5.23
C ARG A 30 -0.11 -10.42 -4.20
N GLU A 31 1.03 -10.41 -3.52
CA GLU A 31 1.38 -9.37 -2.55
C GLU A 31 1.38 -7.98 -3.18
N LYS A 32 2.05 -7.83 -4.33
CA LYS A 32 2.08 -6.56 -5.07
C LYS A 32 0.67 -6.11 -5.42
N LYS A 33 -0.17 -7.01 -5.94
CA LYS A 33 -1.55 -6.68 -6.30
C LYS A 33 -2.35 -6.23 -5.06
N ALA A 34 -2.20 -6.93 -3.93
CA ALA A 34 -2.86 -6.56 -2.69
C ALA A 34 -2.48 -5.14 -2.24
N TYR A 35 -1.19 -4.79 -2.25
CA TYR A 35 -0.75 -3.45 -1.86
C TYR A 35 -1.22 -2.35 -2.83
N MET A 36 -1.20 -2.61 -4.14
CA MET A 36 -1.77 -1.66 -5.12
C MET A 36 -3.29 -1.48 -4.92
N THR A 37 -4.01 -2.56 -4.60
CA THR A 37 -5.44 -2.47 -4.30
C THR A 37 -5.69 -1.71 -3.00
N GLN A 38 -4.88 -1.91 -1.96
CA GLN A 38 -4.98 -1.14 -0.71
C GLN A 38 -4.75 0.35 -0.93
N GLU A 39 -3.70 0.72 -1.66
CA GLU A 39 -3.42 2.11 -2.02
C GLU A 39 -4.61 2.75 -2.72
N LYS A 40 -5.20 2.05 -3.71
CA LYS A 40 -6.40 2.53 -4.39
C LYS A 40 -7.58 2.73 -3.44
N ILE A 41 -7.86 1.75 -2.57
CA ILE A 41 -8.96 1.84 -1.60
C ILE A 41 -8.79 3.06 -0.69
N TYR A 42 -7.57 3.36 -0.24
CA TYR A 42 -7.35 4.55 0.60
C TYR A 42 -7.64 5.84 -0.16
N PHE A 43 -7.26 5.95 -1.44
CA PHE A 43 -7.61 7.10 -2.26
C PHE A 43 -9.12 7.21 -2.52
N ASP A 44 -9.79 6.09 -2.81
CA ASP A 44 -11.25 6.07 -2.97
C ASP A 44 -11.95 6.56 -1.67
N ILE A 45 -11.45 6.20 -0.49
CA ILE A 45 -11.96 6.71 0.80
C ILE A 45 -11.65 8.20 0.99
N ILE A 46 -10.44 8.66 0.62
CA ILE A 46 -10.07 10.08 0.71
C ILE A 46 -11.03 10.94 -0.13
N ASP A 47 -11.38 10.50 -1.34
CA ASP A 47 -12.30 11.23 -2.21
C ASP A 47 -13.69 11.41 -1.57
N GLU A 48 -14.22 10.36 -0.92
CA GLU A 48 -15.48 10.43 -0.16
C GLU A 48 -15.39 11.38 1.03
N ILE A 49 -14.27 11.37 1.78
CA ILE A 49 -14.07 12.30 2.91
C ILE A 49 -13.94 13.74 2.41
N LEU A 50 -13.28 13.97 1.26
CA LEU A 50 -13.19 15.30 0.66
C LEU A 50 -14.56 15.84 0.26
N ALA A 51 -15.45 15.01 -0.30
CA ALA A 51 -16.83 15.40 -0.56
C ALA A 51 -17.57 15.76 0.73
N ARG A 52 -17.43 14.94 1.78
CA ARG A 52 -18.01 15.21 3.12
C ARG A 52 -17.51 16.52 3.73
N VAL A 53 -16.22 16.83 3.58
CA VAL A 53 -15.63 18.10 4.02
C VAL A 53 -16.23 19.27 3.25
N GLN A 54 -16.36 19.18 1.92
CA GLN A 54 -16.96 20.23 1.09
C GLN A 54 -18.41 20.52 1.50
N GLU A 55 -19.20 19.48 1.72
CA GLU A 55 -20.58 19.61 2.19
C GLU A 55 -20.64 20.28 3.57
N ARG A 56 -19.82 19.81 4.53
CA ARG A 56 -19.78 20.37 5.88
C ARG A 56 -19.30 21.82 5.89
N HIS A 57 -18.31 22.16 5.08
CA HIS A 57 -17.81 23.52 4.90
C HIS A 57 -18.91 24.47 4.37
N GLY A 58 -19.71 23.97 3.42
CA GLY A 58 -20.89 24.68 2.92
C GLY A 58 -21.90 24.96 4.02
N VAL A 59 -22.25 23.95 4.82
CA VAL A 59 -23.17 24.10 5.97
C VAL A 59 -22.63 25.12 6.99
N ILE A 60 -21.35 25.03 7.36
CA ILE A 60 -20.70 25.98 8.27
C ILE A 60 -20.80 27.41 7.72
N SER A 61 -20.55 27.60 6.42
CA SER A 61 -20.59 28.90 5.76
C SER A 61 -21.99 29.50 5.74
N GLU A 62 -23.02 28.68 5.47
CA GLU A 62 -24.41 29.12 5.52
C GLU A 62 -24.83 29.46 6.95
N MET A 63 -24.53 28.60 7.92
CA MET A 63 -24.86 28.83 9.33
C MET A 63 -24.29 30.14 9.85
N ARG A 64 -23.03 30.47 9.50
CA ARG A 64 -22.38 31.74 9.88
C ARG A 64 -23.14 32.99 9.45
N LYS A 65 -23.96 32.94 8.40
CA LYS A 65 -24.78 34.09 7.96
C LYS A 65 -25.91 34.41 8.92
N PHE A 66 -26.35 33.44 9.71
CA PHE A 66 -27.48 33.56 10.65
C PHE A 66 -27.04 33.76 12.10
N VAL A 67 -25.72 33.72 12.39
CA VAL A 67 -25.21 33.92 13.75
C VAL A 67 -25.19 35.41 14.08
N SER A 68 -26.37 35.97 14.35
CA SER A 68 -26.51 37.23 15.09
C SER A 68 -26.82 36.98 16.57
N GLU A 69 -27.15 35.75 16.96
CA GLU A 69 -27.61 35.40 18.31
C GLU A 69 -27.03 34.04 18.74
N ASN A 70 -26.45 33.98 19.94
CA ASN A 70 -25.62 32.92 20.56
C ASN A 70 -26.12 31.45 20.50
N VAL A 71 -27.26 31.15 19.87
CA VAL A 71 -27.92 29.84 19.90
C VAL A 71 -27.23 28.80 19.01
N LEU A 72 -26.47 29.23 17.99
CA LEU A 72 -25.85 28.33 17.00
C LEU A 72 -24.33 28.14 17.17
N GLU A 73 -23.72 28.78 18.18
CA GLU A 73 -22.27 28.72 18.42
C GLU A 73 -21.79 27.30 18.74
N GLU A 74 -22.52 26.56 19.58
CA GLU A 74 -22.18 25.18 19.95
C GLU A 74 -22.24 24.24 18.73
N ALA A 75 -23.33 24.30 17.96
CA ALA A 75 -23.46 23.50 16.74
C ALA A 75 -22.38 23.83 15.69
N LEU A 76 -21.98 25.10 15.59
CA LEU A 76 -20.87 25.51 14.73
C LEU A 76 -19.51 25.01 15.22
N ALA A 77 -19.31 24.96 16.54
CA ALA A 77 -18.09 24.39 17.12
C ALA A 77 -18.00 22.88 16.82
N ASP A 78 -19.09 22.14 16.99
CA ASP A 78 -19.17 20.71 16.70
C ASP A 78 -18.92 20.42 15.22
N LEU A 79 -19.52 21.20 14.31
CA LEU A 79 -19.28 21.05 12.88
C LEU A 79 -17.83 21.32 12.49
N LYS A 80 -17.20 22.35 13.06
CA LYS A 80 -15.76 22.61 12.85
C LYS A 80 -14.89 21.47 13.38
N MET A 81 -15.24 20.92 14.54
CA MET A 81 -14.50 19.79 15.13
C MET A 81 -14.61 18.56 14.23
N ALA A 82 -15.81 18.22 13.76
CA ALA A 82 -16.01 17.12 12.82
C ALA A 82 -15.29 17.33 11.48
N GLU A 83 -15.20 18.57 10.98
CA GLU A 83 -14.39 18.89 9.79
C GLU A 83 -12.89 18.69 10.04
N GLN A 84 -12.39 19.05 11.23
CA GLN A 84 -10.99 18.79 11.61
C GLN A 84 -10.68 17.30 11.74
N ASP A 85 -11.60 16.52 12.29
CA ASP A 85 -11.45 15.07 12.38
C ASP A 85 -11.35 14.41 10.99
N ASP A 86 -12.13 14.91 10.02
CA ASP A 86 -12.04 14.48 8.62
C ASP A 86 -10.67 14.78 8.00
N PHE A 87 -10.12 15.97 8.23
CA PHE A 87 -8.76 16.30 7.77
C PHE A 87 -7.71 15.41 8.43
N ALA A 88 -7.85 15.12 9.72
CA ALA A 88 -6.95 14.21 10.42
C ALA A 88 -7.03 12.78 9.87
N GLU A 89 -8.22 12.32 9.47
CA GLU A 89 -8.42 11.03 8.82
C GLU A 89 -7.77 10.99 7.43
N ILE A 90 -7.96 12.03 6.61
CA ILE A 90 -7.28 12.15 5.30
C ILE A 90 -5.76 12.06 5.47
N GLY A 91 -5.19 12.76 6.45
CA GLY A 91 -3.75 12.71 6.73
C GLY A 91 -3.26 11.27 7.01
N ARG A 92 -3.98 10.54 7.86
CA ARG A 92 -3.66 9.12 8.15
C ARG A 92 -3.77 8.23 6.92
N LEU A 93 -4.81 8.41 6.10
CA LEU A 93 -5.01 7.62 4.88
C LEU A 93 -3.91 7.87 3.84
N ILE A 94 -3.41 9.10 3.72
CA ILE A 94 -2.27 9.43 2.86
C ILE A 94 -1.01 8.69 3.32
N GLU A 95 -0.72 8.68 4.62
CA GLU A 95 0.42 7.92 5.16
C GLU A 95 0.29 6.42 4.89
N MET A 96 -0.92 5.87 5.05
CA MET A 96 -1.23 4.46 4.76
C MET A 96 -1.08 4.13 3.27
N ALA A 97 -1.51 5.03 2.37
CA ALA A 97 -1.33 4.88 0.93
C ALA A 97 0.16 4.88 0.55
N HIS A 98 0.94 5.81 1.08
CA HIS A 98 2.39 5.83 0.90
C HIS A 98 3.06 4.56 1.41
N ALA A 99 2.64 4.05 2.58
CA ALA A 99 3.16 2.80 3.14
C ALA A 99 2.83 1.60 2.23
N ALA A 100 1.62 1.51 1.69
CA ALA A 100 1.23 0.46 0.74
C ALA A 100 2.07 0.53 -0.56
N SER A 101 2.25 1.73 -1.11
CA SER A 101 3.08 1.98 -2.28
C SER A 101 4.56 1.60 -2.04
N ALA A 102 5.11 1.93 -0.86
CA ALA A 102 6.46 1.54 -0.47
C ALA A 102 6.62 0.02 -0.43
N ARG A 103 5.62 -0.71 0.08
CA ARG A 103 5.63 -2.18 0.10
C ARG A 103 5.64 -2.79 -1.30
N VAL A 104 4.95 -2.19 -2.28
CA VAL A 104 5.08 -2.59 -3.69
C VAL A 104 6.54 -2.51 -4.16
N GLY A 105 7.24 -1.43 -3.80
CA GLY A 105 8.67 -1.25 -4.09
C GLY A 105 9.54 -2.34 -3.46
N VAL A 106 9.30 -2.66 -2.18
CA VAL A 106 10.01 -3.73 -1.45
C VAL A 106 9.75 -5.10 -2.08
N THR A 107 8.49 -5.45 -2.36
CA THR A 107 8.12 -6.71 -3.02
C THR A 107 8.81 -6.84 -4.38
N ARG A 108 8.87 -5.76 -5.18
CA ARG A 108 9.59 -5.73 -6.45
C ARG A 108 11.11 -5.96 -6.27
N LYS A 109 11.71 -5.37 -5.24
CA LYS A 109 13.14 -5.52 -4.94
C LYS A 109 13.48 -6.95 -4.50
N LEU A 110 12.69 -7.53 -3.59
CA LEU A 110 12.87 -8.89 -3.09
C LEU A 110 12.73 -9.92 -4.20
N CYS A 111 11.70 -9.77 -5.04
CA CYS A 111 11.51 -10.56 -6.25
C CYS A 111 12.78 -10.55 -7.11
N ARG A 112 13.31 -9.38 -7.47
CA ARG A 112 14.54 -9.27 -8.28
C ARG A 112 15.76 -9.94 -7.64
N VAL A 113 15.97 -9.75 -6.34
CA VAL A 113 17.12 -10.35 -5.63
C VAL A 113 17.02 -11.87 -5.63
N LEU A 114 15.84 -12.43 -5.31
CA LEU A 114 15.64 -13.88 -5.26
C LEU A 114 15.79 -14.52 -6.63
N PHE A 115 15.19 -13.94 -7.67
CA PHE A 115 15.39 -14.41 -9.05
C PHE A 115 16.87 -14.31 -9.49
N GLY A 116 17.57 -13.23 -9.13
CA GLY A 116 18.99 -13.07 -9.43
C GLY A 116 19.88 -14.11 -8.72
N CYS A 117 19.58 -14.42 -7.45
CA CYS A 117 20.28 -15.46 -6.69
C CYS A 117 20.04 -16.86 -7.29
N LEU A 118 18.81 -17.18 -7.69
CA LEU A 118 18.47 -18.44 -8.36
C LEU A 118 19.19 -18.55 -9.71
N TYR A 119 19.18 -17.48 -10.51
CA TYR A 119 19.85 -17.44 -11.80
C TYR A 119 21.39 -17.57 -11.67
N LEU A 120 22.01 -16.89 -10.71
CA LEU A 120 23.45 -17.02 -10.44
C LEU A 120 23.82 -18.41 -9.94
N ALA A 121 22.97 -19.03 -9.13
CA ALA A 121 23.17 -20.43 -8.71
C ALA A 121 23.10 -21.39 -9.91
N PHE A 122 22.29 -21.10 -10.93
CA PHE A 122 22.21 -21.87 -12.16
C PHE A 122 23.44 -21.64 -13.06
N TYR A 123 23.78 -20.38 -13.37
CA TYR A 123 24.84 -20.05 -14.33
C TYR A 123 26.26 -20.42 -13.85
N LYS A 124 26.53 -20.36 -12.53
CA LYS A 124 27.80 -20.85 -11.97
C LYS A 124 27.91 -22.38 -11.90
N VAL A 125 26.80 -23.10 -12.10
CA VAL A 125 26.72 -24.56 -11.95
C VAL A 125 26.60 -25.27 -13.30
N TYR A 126 25.99 -24.62 -14.30
CA TYR A 126 25.75 -25.19 -15.64
C TYR A 126 26.45 -24.47 -16.80
N GLY A 127 27.17 -23.36 -16.54
CA GLY A 127 27.96 -22.61 -17.52
C GLY A 127 29.44 -22.99 -17.51
#